data_AF-A0A7K6MXB3-F1
#
_entry.id   AF-A0A7K6MXB3-F1
#
_cell.length_a   1.000
_cell.length_b   1.000
_cell.length_c   1.000
_cell.angle_alpha   90.00
_cell.angle_beta   90.00
_cell.angle_gamma   90.00
#
_symmetry.space_group_name_H-M   'P 1'
#
loop_
_entity.id
_entity.type
_entity.pdbx_description
1 polymer ?
#
loop_
_entity_poly.entity_id
_entity_poly.type
_entity_poly.pdbx_seq_one_letter_code
_entity_poly.pdbx_strand_id
1 'polypeptide(L)'
;YYRLRTRETRLSEFNQTEIKAMLGSYSKVLFVRDPFHRLIATFLQGMGISPSFSSFVQEVLDSGMHNSSVAWKPLVSLCQPCLIQYDYVVMFGFLRQELGHLLHQAGLPVGSLLPELTDSQVQWTYRWLSEQMFSELSAQQKKQLSHFYHWDLAAFPLSSSFLSE
;
A
#
# COMPACT_ATOMS: atom_id res chain seq x y z
N TYR A 1 11.17 27.19 -2.43
CA TYR A 1 11.38 25.87 -1.79
C TYR A 1 12.23 25.00 -2.69
N TYR A 2 13.53 24.90 -2.38
CA TYR A 2 14.42 23.99 -3.09
C TYR A 2 14.06 22.55 -2.72
N ARG A 3 13.53 21.76 -3.67
CA ARG A 3 13.48 20.31 -3.53
C ARG A 3 14.92 19.80 -3.57
N LEU A 4 15.50 19.51 -2.41
CA LEU A 4 16.69 18.67 -2.33
C LEU A 4 16.32 17.33 -2.98
N ARG A 5 16.76 17.12 -4.21
CA ARG A 5 16.65 15.84 -4.90
C ARG A 5 17.71 14.92 -4.28
N THR A 6 17.45 14.43 -3.07
CA THR A 6 18.23 13.33 -2.51
C THR A 6 18.10 12.15 -3.46
N ARG A 7 19.23 11.62 -3.91
CA ARG A 7 19.28 10.45 -4.79
C ARG A 7 18.82 9.25 -3.95
N GLU A 8 17.60 8.78 -4.17
CA GLU A 8 17.07 7.59 -3.49
C GLU A 8 17.78 6.34 -4.04
N THR A 9 18.71 5.79 -3.26
CA THR A 9 19.42 4.54 -3.58
C THR A 9 18.56 3.36 -3.12
N ARG A 10 18.28 2.41 -4.01
CA ARG A 10 17.51 1.21 -3.63
C ARG A 10 18.36 0.27 -2.78
N LEU A 11 17.75 -0.44 -1.84
CA LEU A 11 18.46 -1.43 -1.01
C LEU A 11 19.18 -2.49 -1.86
N SER A 12 18.62 -2.83 -3.03
CA SER A 12 19.20 -3.78 -3.99
C SER A 12 20.50 -3.31 -4.65
N GLU A 13 20.86 -2.03 -4.52
CA GLU A 13 22.08 -1.46 -5.10
C GLU A 13 23.30 -1.62 -4.17
N PHE A 14 23.08 -2.06 -2.91
CA PHE A 14 24.14 -2.32 -1.94
C PHE A 14 24.61 -3.78 -1.97
N ASN A 15 25.79 -4.05 -1.43
CA ASN A 15 26.27 -5.42 -1.31
C ASN A 15 25.60 -6.17 -0.14
N GLN A 16 25.71 -7.49 -0.11
CA GLN A 16 25.02 -8.33 0.89
C GLN A 16 25.40 -8.01 2.34
N THR A 17 26.67 -7.64 2.59
CA THR A 17 27.15 -7.28 3.93
C THR A 17 26.51 -5.98 4.40
N GLU A 18 26.46 -4.98 3.52
CA GLU A 18 25.80 -3.69 3.77
C GLU A 18 24.30 -3.86 3.97
N ILE A 19 23.62 -4.63 3.11
CA ILE A 19 22.19 -4.93 3.24
C ILE A 19 21.92 -5.58 4.60
N LYS A 20 22.71 -6.59 4.99
CA LYS A 20 22.55 -7.27 6.28
C LYS A 20 22.77 -6.31 7.45
N ALA A 21 23.78 -5.44 7.37
CA ALA A 21 24.04 -4.43 8.39
C ALA A 21 22.89 -3.42 8.50
N MET A 22 22.36 -2.93 7.38
CA MET A 22 21.20 -2.03 7.36
C MET A 22 19.95 -2.70 7.91
N LEU A 23 19.63 -3.92 7.46
CA LEU A 23 18.46 -4.67 7.94
C LEU A 23 18.53 -4.95 9.45
N GLY A 24 19.74 -5.08 10.02
CA GLY A 24 19.95 -5.30 11.44
C GLY A 24 20.07 -4.03 12.30
N SER A 25 20.29 -2.85 11.72
CA SER A 25 20.54 -1.61 12.47
C SER A 25 19.52 -0.50 12.25
N TYR A 26 18.86 -0.47 11.09
CA TYR A 26 17.93 0.61 10.76
C TYR A 26 16.53 0.26 11.26
N SER A 27 15.76 1.28 11.64
CA SER A 27 14.34 1.16 11.91
C SER A 27 13.57 0.94 10.61
N LYS A 28 12.77 -0.12 10.55
CA LYS A 28 12.04 -0.60 9.38
C LYS A 28 10.56 -0.38 9.61
N VAL A 29 9.96 0.49 8.80
CA VAL A 29 8.55 0.83 8.88
C VAL A 29 7.84 0.31 7.63
N LEU A 30 6.77 -0.45 7.83
CA LEU A 30 5.90 -0.93 6.76
C LEU A 30 4.61 -0.11 6.74
N PHE A 31 4.30 0.52 5.61
CA PHE A 31 3.02 1.18 5.39
C PHE A 31 2.08 0.23 4.64
N VAL A 32 0.98 -0.15 5.29
CA VAL A 32 -0.04 -1.05 4.77
C VAL A 32 -1.24 -0.22 4.33
N ARG A 33 -1.68 -0.43 3.08
CA ARG A 33 -2.92 0.15 2.58
C ARG A 33 -3.78 -0.97 2.03
N ASP A 34 -5.08 -0.87 2.30
CA ASP A 34 -6.08 -1.79 1.75
C ASP A 34 -5.86 -2.00 0.23
N PRO A 35 -5.80 -3.25 -0.24
CA PRO A 35 -5.49 -3.57 -1.63
C PRO A 35 -6.56 -3.02 -2.60
N PHE A 36 -7.84 -2.97 -2.21
CA PHE A 36 -8.89 -2.38 -3.03
C PHE A 36 -8.70 -0.87 -3.19
N HIS A 37 -8.36 -0.17 -2.09
CA HIS A 37 -8.00 1.24 -2.18
C HIS A 37 -6.76 1.50 -3.03
N ARG A 38 -5.78 0.58 -3.04
CA ARG A 38 -4.60 0.65 -3.94
C ARG A 38 -5.00 0.50 -5.40
N LEU A 39 -5.91 -0.42 -5.71
CA LEU A 39 -6.44 -0.61 -7.06
C LEU A 39 -7.17 0.64 -7.55
N ILE A 40 -8.07 1.21 -6.75
CA ILE A 40 -8.77 2.45 -7.08
C ILE A 40 -7.77 3.60 -7.29
N ALA A 41 -6.81 3.78 -6.39
CA ALA A 41 -5.80 4.83 -6.53
C ALA A 41 -4.98 4.66 -7.81
N THR A 42 -4.63 3.42 -8.17
CA THR A 42 -3.88 3.14 -9.41
C THR A 42 -4.71 3.44 -10.65
N PHE A 43 -5.97 3.01 -10.66
CA PHE A 43 -6.92 3.32 -11.74
C PHE A 43 -7.06 4.84 -11.95
N LEU A 44 -7.23 5.60 -10.86
CA LEU A 44 -7.35 7.06 -10.89
C LEU A 44 -6.06 7.78 -11.28
N GLN A 45 -4.88 7.28 -10.86
CA GLN A 45 -3.59 7.94 -11.11
C GLN A 45 -3.10 7.85 -12.55
N GLY A 46 -3.77 7.09 -13.41
CA GLY A 46 -3.50 7.11 -14.84
C GLY A 46 -2.97 5.80 -15.39
N MET A 47 -3.82 4.77 -15.39
CA MET A 47 -3.75 3.78 -16.48
C MET A 47 -5.02 3.90 -17.32
N GLY A 48 -5.14 5.04 -18.01
CA GLY A 48 -6.21 5.36 -18.97
C GLY A 48 -6.21 4.49 -20.24
N ILE A 49 -5.89 3.21 -20.09
CA ILE A 49 -6.03 2.16 -21.10
C ILE A 49 -7.42 1.52 -20.97
N SER A 50 -7.87 1.31 -19.74
CA SER A 50 -9.11 0.58 -19.46
C SER A 50 -10.31 1.53 -19.39
N PRO A 51 -11.40 1.25 -20.14
CA PRO A 51 -12.58 2.13 -20.22
C PRO A 51 -13.47 2.08 -18.97
N SER A 52 -13.31 1.07 -18.11
CA SER A 52 -14.06 0.90 -16.86
C SER A 52 -13.18 0.28 -15.78
N PHE A 53 -13.61 0.39 -14.52
CA PHE A 53 -12.89 -0.24 -13.41
C PHE A 53 -12.92 -1.76 -13.52
N SER A 54 -14.04 -2.33 -14.00
CA SER A 54 -14.16 -3.76 -14.28
C SER A 54 -13.15 -4.26 -15.31
N SER A 55 -12.94 -3.51 -16.40
CA SER A 55 -11.92 -3.85 -17.41
C SER A 55 -10.50 -3.80 -16.83
N PHE A 56 -10.21 -2.79 -16.00
CA PHE A 56 -8.94 -2.67 -15.30
C PHE A 56 -8.71 -3.86 -14.34
N VAL A 57 -9.72 -4.25 -13.58
CA VAL A 57 -9.63 -5.43 -12.69
C VAL A 57 -9.35 -6.70 -13.50
N GLN A 58 -9.96 -6.86 -14.67
CA GLN A 58 -9.67 -8.00 -15.53
C GLN A 58 -8.20 -8.01 -15.98
N GLU A 59 -7.66 -6.87 -16.39
CA GLU A 59 -6.24 -6.72 -16.75
C GLU A 59 -5.30 -7.08 -15.60
N VAL A 60 -5.64 -6.65 -14.37
CA VAL A 60 -4.88 -6.99 -13.15
C VAL A 60 -4.89 -8.50 -12.91
N LEU A 61 -6.06 -9.15 -13.04
CA LEU A 61 -6.21 -10.60 -12.86
C LEU A 61 -5.48 -11.39 -13.95
N ASP A 62 -5.55 -10.93 -15.21
CA ASP A 62 -4.93 -11.58 -16.38
C ASP A 62 -3.40 -11.44 -16.36
N SER A 63 -2.87 -10.29 -15.90
CA SER A 63 -1.43 -10.06 -15.76
C SER A 63 -0.77 -10.99 -14.72
N GLY A 64 -1.56 -11.49 -13.76
CA GLY A 64 -1.12 -12.41 -12.73
C GLY A 64 0.02 -11.88 -11.84
N MET A 65 0.62 -12.77 -11.05
CA MET A 65 1.69 -12.41 -10.09
C MET A 65 3.05 -12.11 -10.74
N HIS A 66 3.33 -12.67 -11.93
CA HIS A 66 4.67 -12.65 -12.51
C HIS A 66 4.94 -11.43 -13.41
N ASN A 67 3.92 -10.88 -14.09
CA ASN A 67 4.05 -9.73 -14.98
C ASN A 67 3.38 -8.45 -14.43
N SER A 68 2.98 -8.44 -13.16
CA SER A 68 2.27 -7.32 -12.55
C SER A 68 3.19 -6.14 -12.18
N SER A 69 2.71 -4.93 -12.47
CA SER A 69 3.25 -3.69 -11.93
C SER A 69 3.27 -3.73 -10.40
N VAL A 70 4.26 -3.08 -9.78
CA VAL A 70 4.34 -2.89 -8.31
C VAL A 70 3.03 -2.31 -7.75
N ALA A 71 2.29 -1.54 -8.57
CA ALA A 71 1.06 -0.87 -8.17
C ALA A 71 -0.02 -1.82 -7.62
N TRP A 72 -0.22 -3.00 -8.21
CA TRP A 72 -1.27 -3.96 -7.82
C TRP A 72 -0.75 -5.29 -7.27
N LYS A 73 0.56 -5.47 -7.10
CA LYS A 73 1.09 -6.66 -6.43
C LYS A 73 0.64 -6.74 -4.96
N PRO A 74 0.31 -7.93 -4.44
CA PRO A 74 0.03 -8.11 -3.01
C PRO A 74 1.18 -7.59 -2.14
N LEU A 75 0.84 -6.90 -1.05
CA LEU A 75 1.81 -6.34 -0.09
C LEU A 75 2.72 -7.41 0.47
N VAL A 76 2.21 -8.59 0.81
CA VAL A 76 3.04 -9.69 1.32
C VAL A 76 4.13 -10.10 0.32
N SER A 77 3.86 -9.98 -0.98
CA SER A 77 4.82 -10.29 -2.02
C SER A 77 5.87 -9.20 -2.19
N LEU A 78 5.48 -7.93 -1.98
CA LEU A 78 6.38 -6.78 -2.11
C LEU A 78 7.28 -6.61 -0.88
N CYS A 79 6.72 -6.80 0.31
CA CYS A 79 7.34 -6.44 1.58
C CYS A 79 7.89 -7.66 2.33
N GLN A 80 7.45 -8.88 1.99
CA GLN A 80 7.94 -10.12 2.60
C GLN A 80 7.98 -10.05 4.14
N PRO A 81 6.84 -9.76 4.80
CA PRO A 81 6.79 -9.57 6.27
C PRO A 81 7.20 -10.81 7.07
N CYS A 82 7.19 -11.99 6.46
CA CYS A 82 7.71 -13.22 7.08
C CYS A 82 9.24 -13.28 7.12
N LEU A 83 9.94 -12.53 6.25
CA LEU A 83 11.40 -12.52 6.14
C LEU A 83 12.03 -11.28 6.79
N ILE A 84 11.33 -10.14 6.76
CA ILE A 84 11.80 -8.87 7.30
C ILE A 84 11.09 -8.58 8.62
N GLN A 85 11.87 -8.40 9.70
CA GLN A 85 11.35 -8.01 11.00
C GLN A 85 11.09 -6.52 11.05
N TYR A 86 9.87 -6.09 10.73
CA TYR A 86 9.48 -4.68 10.80
C TYR A 86 9.34 -4.22 12.25
N ASP A 87 9.90 -3.05 12.55
CA ASP A 87 9.77 -2.41 13.86
C ASP A 87 8.36 -1.82 14.03
N TYR A 88 7.77 -1.36 12.93
CA TYR A 88 6.42 -0.78 12.92
C TYR A 88 5.65 -1.16 11.65
N VAL A 89 4.36 -1.46 11.82
CA VAL A 89 3.40 -1.67 10.73
C VAL A 89 2.30 -0.62 10.88
N VAL A 90 2.19 0.27 9.89
CA VAL A 90 1.33 1.45 9.92
C VAL A 90 0.23 1.29 8.89
N MET A 91 -1.02 1.42 9.31
CA MET A 91 -2.15 1.35 8.39
C MET A 91 -2.49 2.72 7.80
N PHE A 92 -2.69 2.75 6.49
CA PHE A 92 -3.14 3.94 5.76
C PHE A 92 -4.53 4.37 6.24
N GLY A 93 -4.69 5.67 6.54
CA GLY A 93 -5.91 6.23 7.11
C GLY A 93 -5.84 6.51 8.62
N PHE A 94 -4.89 5.89 9.32
CA PHE A 94 -4.57 6.18 10.73
C PHE A 94 -3.14 6.74 10.81
N LEU A 95 -2.99 7.99 10.41
CA LEU A 95 -1.66 8.58 10.16
C LEU A 95 -1.32 9.76 11.05
N ARG A 96 -2.21 10.25 11.92
CA ARG A 96 -1.84 11.37 12.81
C ARG A 96 -1.25 10.87 14.12
N GLN A 97 -1.98 10.00 14.81
CA GLN A 97 -1.60 9.54 16.14
C GLN A 97 -0.45 8.54 16.05
N GLU A 98 -0.48 7.62 15.10
CA GLU A 98 0.59 6.64 14.85
C GLU A 98 1.86 7.31 14.33
N LEU A 99 1.76 8.24 13.37
CA LEU A 99 2.94 8.92 12.84
C LEU A 99 3.60 9.83 13.89
N GLY A 100 2.81 10.48 14.76
CA GLY A 100 3.34 11.24 15.89
C GLY A 100 4.16 10.37 16.84
N HIS A 101 3.68 9.14 17.13
CA HIS A 101 4.43 8.17 17.93
C HIS A 101 5.74 7.73 17.25
N LEU A 102 5.68 7.43 15.95
CA LEU A 102 6.87 7.04 15.17
C LEU A 102 7.93 8.13 15.11
N LEU A 103 7.52 9.37 14.87
CA LEU A 103 8.45 10.50 14.86
C LEU A 103 9.09 10.71 16.23
N HIS A 104 8.30 10.62 17.30
CA HIS A 104 8.82 10.69 18.65
C HIS A 104 9.86 9.60 18.93
N GLN A 105 9.57 8.35 18.57
CA GLN A 105 10.49 7.23 18.77
C GLN A 105 11.74 7.31 17.89
N ALA A 106 11.63 7.92 16.71
CA ALA A 106 12.78 8.21 15.83
C ALA A 106 13.65 9.37 16.34
N GLY A 107 13.33 9.97 17.50
CA GLY A 107 14.03 11.15 18.02
C GLY A 107 13.80 12.41 17.19
N LEU A 108 12.78 12.40 16.32
CA LEU A 108 12.39 13.55 15.51
C LEU A 108 11.41 14.43 16.29
N PRO A 109 11.54 15.76 16.20
CA PRO A 109 10.64 16.66 16.92
C PRO A 109 9.21 16.48 16.41
N VAL A 110 8.28 16.19 17.32
CA VAL A 110 6.82 16.14 17.06
C VAL A 110 6.24 17.56 16.89
N GLY A 111 7.05 18.50 16.41
CA GLY A 111 6.64 19.86 16.12
C GLY A 111 5.58 19.90 15.01
N SER A 112 4.87 21.02 14.92
CA SER A 112 3.69 21.34 14.11
C SER A 112 3.78 21.15 12.57
N LEU A 113 4.69 20.32 12.09
CA LEU A 113 4.90 19.97 10.69
C LEU A 113 4.79 18.46 10.46
N LEU A 114 4.03 17.71 11.29
CA LEU A 114 3.41 16.51 10.77
C LEU A 114 2.62 16.97 9.55
N PRO A 115 3.04 16.65 8.31
CA PRO A 115 2.17 16.95 7.19
C PRO A 115 0.85 16.29 7.56
N GLU A 116 -0.24 17.00 7.30
CA GLU A 116 -1.49 16.31 7.10
C GLU A 116 -1.25 15.33 5.93
N LEU A 117 -0.68 14.16 6.21
CA LEU A 117 -0.75 12.99 5.34
C LEU A 117 -2.19 12.43 5.36
N THR A 118 -3.13 13.22 5.88
CA THR A 118 -4.51 13.15 5.52
C THR A 118 -4.68 13.93 4.23
N ASP A 119 -4.88 13.22 3.13
CA ASP A 119 -5.90 13.71 2.21
C ASP A 119 -7.24 13.64 2.99
N SER A 120 -7.59 14.70 3.71
CA SER A 120 -8.88 14.79 4.42
C SER A 120 -10.06 14.73 3.42
N GLN A 121 -9.80 15.04 2.15
CA GLN A 121 -10.74 14.83 1.03
C GLN A 121 -10.86 13.36 0.59
N VAL A 122 -9.94 12.48 0.98
CA VAL A 122 -9.83 11.10 0.46
C VAL A 122 -10.68 10.12 1.26
N GLN A 123 -10.65 10.10 2.59
CA GLN A 123 -11.37 9.06 3.35
C GLN A 123 -12.88 8.98 3.01
N TRP A 124 -13.56 10.13 2.90
CA TRP A 124 -14.97 10.19 2.53
C TRP A 124 -15.20 9.82 1.06
N THR A 125 -14.29 10.26 0.18
CA THR A 125 -14.32 9.94 -1.25
C THR A 125 -14.12 8.44 -1.49
N TYR A 126 -13.26 7.75 -0.73
CA TYR A 126 -13.04 6.32 -0.93
C TYR A 126 -14.22 5.45 -0.53
N ARG A 127 -15.06 5.81 0.46
CA ARG A 127 -16.18 4.91 0.83
C ARG A 127 -17.19 4.78 -0.30
N TRP A 128 -17.79 5.90 -0.71
CA TRP A 128 -18.75 5.94 -1.82
C TRP A 128 -18.10 5.48 -3.13
N LEU A 129 -16.87 5.90 -3.41
CA LEU A 129 -16.17 5.48 -4.62
C LEU A 129 -15.89 3.97 -4.60
N SER A 130 -15.51 3.40 -3.45
CA SER A 130 -15.30 1.96 -3.33
C SER A 130 -16.60 1.19 -3.53
N GLU A 131 -17.71 1.67 -2.97
CA GLU A 131 -19.03 1.07 -3.20
C GLU A 131 -19.39 1.09 -4.71
N GLN A 132 -19.19 2.23 -5.39
CA GLN A 132 -19.43 2.34 -6.82
C GLN A 132 -18.52 1.41 -7.63
N MET A 133 -17.20 1.50 -7.44
CA MET A 133 -16.23 0.69 -8.18
C MET A 133 -16.43 -0.81 -7.91
N PHE A 134 -16.77 -1.20 -6.68
CA PHE A 134 -17.07 -2.58 -6.33
C PHE A 134 -18.39 -3.06 -6.96
N SER A 135 -19.36 -2.17 -7.14
CA SER A 135 -20.62 -2.50 -7.81
C SER A 135 -20.45 -2.79 -9.32
N GLU A 136 -19.43 -2.23 -9.96
CA GLU A 136 -19.10 -2.51 -11.37
C GLU A 136 -18.56 -3.93 -11.60
N LEU A 137 -18.12 -4.61 -10.54
CA LEU A 137 -17.48 -5.93 -10.64
C LEU A 137 -18.51 -7.06 -10.64
N SER A 138 -18.28 -8.03 -11.52
CA SER A 138 -19.01 -9.30 -11.49
C SER A 138 -18.69 -10.10 -10.22
N ALA A 139 -19.60 -11.00 -9.82
CA ALA A 139 -19.37 -11.90 -8.69
C ALA A 139 -18.09 -12.76 -8.86
N GLN A 140 -17.78 -13.14 -10.10
CA GLN A 140 -16.56 -13.88 -10.42
C GLN A 140 -15.30 -13.03 -10.16
N GLN A 141 -15.27 -11.79 -10.66
CA GLN A 141 -14.14 -10.88 -10.45
C GLN A 141 -13.93 -10.60 -8.96
N LYS A 142 -15.00 -10.39 -8.19
CA LYS A 142 -14.93 -10.20 -6.73
C LYS A 142 -14.24 -11.38 -6.05
N LYS A 143 -14.71 -12.61 -6.33
CA LYS A 143 -14.11 -13.84 -5.79
C LYS A 143 -12.64 -14.00 -6.19
N GLN A 144 -12.31 -13.71 -7.45
CA GLN A 144 -10.94 -13.79 -7.95
C GLN A 144 -10.02 -12.75 -7.27
N LEU A 145 -10.50 -11.53 -7.05
CA LEU A 145 -9.76 -10.50 -6.31
C LEU A 145 -9.54 -10.89 -4.85
N SER A 146 -10.56 -11.39 -4.14
CA SER A 146 -10.42 -11.86 -2.76
C SER A 146 -9.38 -12.99 -2.67
N HIS A 147 -9.37 -13.90 -3.65
CA HIS A 147 -8.33 -14.94 -3.74
C HIS A 147 -6.95 -14.38 -4.07
N PHE A 148 -6.85 -13.43 -5.01
CA PHE A 148 -5.60 -12.81 -5.43
C PHE A 148 -4.90 -12.07 -4.29
N TYR A 149 -5.66 -11.38 -3.43
CA TYR A 149 -5.15 -10.67 -2.24
C TYR A 149 -5.29 -11.46 -0.93
N HIS A 150 -5.59 -12.75 -1.00
CA HIS A 150 -5.86 -13.58 0.18
C HIS A 150 -4.81 -13.43 1.29
N TRP A 151 -3.52 -13.48 0.91
CA TRP A 151 -2.43 -13.39 1.88
C TRP A 151 -2.27 -12.00 2.50
N ASP A 152 -2.64 -10.92 1.79
CA ASP A 152 -2.65 -9.58 2.38
C ASP A 152 -3.75 -9.49 3.45
N LEU A 153 -4.94 -10.04 3.15
CA LEU A 153 -6.08 -10.07 4.08
C LEU A 153 -5.81 -10.95 5.30
N ALA A 154 -5.00 -12.00 5.15
CA ALA A 154 -4.58 -12.86 6.24
C ALA A 154 -3.46 -12.25 7.09
N ALA A 155 -2.52 -11.53 6.47
CA ALA A 155 -1.35 -10.98 7.16
C ALA A 155 -1.63 -9.66 7.89
N PHE A 156 -2.62 -8.88 7.43
CA PHE A 156 -2.89 -7.55 7.94
C PHE A 156 -4.35 -7.40 8.39
N PRO A 157 -4.64 -6.58 9.43
CA PRO A 157 -5.99 -6.42 9.97
C PRO A 157 -6.86 -5.51 9.09
N LEU A 158 -7.18 -5.97 7.88
CA LEU A 158 -7.98 -5.27 6.87
C LEU A 158 -9.47 -5.62 6.97
N SER A 159 -10.04 -5.57 8.18
CA SER A 159 -11.40 -6.05 8.45
C SER A 159 -12.53 -5.23 7.78
N SER A 160 -12.23 -4.02 7.29
CA SER A 160 -13.17 -3.19 6.55
C SER A 160 -13.00 -3.27 5.04
N SER A 161 -12.23 -4.26 4.54
CA SER A 161 -11.96 -4.40 3.11
C SER A 161 -13.19 -4.91 2.37
N PHE A 162 -13.44 -4.40 1.17
CA PHE A 162 -14.45 -4.98 0.27
C PHE A 162 -14.07 -6.39 -0.22
N LEU A 163 -12.81 -6.80 -0.02
CA LEU A 163 -12.30 -8.10 -0.44
C LEU A 163 -12.29 -9.15 0.68
N SER A 164 -12.72 -8.80 1.89
CA SER A 164 -12.76 -9.74 3.03
C SER A 164 -14.02 -10.61 3.08
N GLU A 165 -14.93 -10.49 2.10
CA GLU A 165 -16.08 -11.38 1.92
C GLU A 165 -15.78 -12.57 1.00
#